data_AF-A0A2E7MSE0-F1
#
_entry.id   AF-A0A2E7MSE0-F1
#
_cell.length_a   1.000
_cell.length_b   1.000
_cell.length_c   1.000
_cell.angle_alpha   90.00
_cell.angle_beta   90.00
_cell.angle_gamma   90.00
#
_symmetry.space_group_name_H-M   'P 1'
#
loop_
_entity.id
_entity.type
_entity.pdbx_description
1 polymer ?
#
loop_
_entity_poly.entity_id
_entity_poly.type
_entity_poly.pdbx_seq_one_letter_code
_entity_poly.pdbx_strand_id
1 'polypeptide(L)'
;PAVTPSQPAVTPSQPAVTPSQPAPDPPTPPAAEPYDPGISDTFIPNVERWRDDVVAAIAAYGGPASDVDLFLTIMHRESRGQPEATNPTSGAAGLMQHMPQYWDQRAISAGYAGASPYDPIANINVSAWLLYQATGGGWGHWSTY
;
A
#
# COMPACT_ATOMS: atom_id res chain seq x y z
N PRO A 1 -22.07 -67.48 -38.39
CA PRO A 1 -23.52 -67.17 -38.41
C PRO A 1 -23.75 -65.66 -38.54
N ALA A 2 -24.64 -65.27 -39.47
CA ALA A 2 -24.98 -63.92 -39.95
C ALA A 2 -25.76 -63.07 -38.90
N VAL A 3 -26.02 -61.75 -38.99
CA VAL A 3 -26.59 -60.89 -40.08
C VAL A 3 -26.44 -59.37 -39.73
N THR A 4 -26.39 -58.52 -40.77
CA THR A 4 -26.48 -57.03 -40.88
C THR A 4 -27.85 -56.44 -40.41
N PRO A 5 -28.13 -55.10 -40.26
CA PRO A 5 -28.04 -54.05 -41.31
C PRO A 5 -27.85 -52.55 -40.87
N SER A 6 -28.05 -51.65 -41.86
CA SER A 6 -27.66 -50.23 -42.09
C SER A 6 -28.42 -49.06 -41.40
N GLN A 7 -27.84 -47.84 -41.61
CA GLN A 7 -28.43 -46.48 -41.88
C GLN A 7 -28.26 -45.34 -40.82
N PRO A 8 -28.40 -44.02 -41.15
CA PRO A 8 -27.26 -43.10 -41.35
C PRO A 8 -27.29 -41.76 -40.56
N ALA A 9 -26.14 -41.06 -40.60
CA ALA A 9 -25.86 -39.61 -40.56
C ALA A 9 -26.60 -38.66 -39.59
N VAL A 10 -25.81 -38.05 -38.69
CA VAL A 10 -25.86 -36.61 -38.41
C VAL A 10 -24.44 -36.10 -38.10
N THR A 11 -23.91 -35.27 -38.99
CA THR A 11 -22.78 -34.39 -38.69
C THR A 11 -23.32 -33.17 -37.93
N PRO A 12 -22.56 -32.61 -37.00
CA PRO A 12 -22.28 -31.19 -37.14
C PRO A 12 -20.78 -30.89 -37.02
N SER A 13 -20.29 -30.25 -38.07
CA SER A 13 -19.21 -29.27 -38.15
C SER A 13 -18.43 -28.99 -36.87
N GLN A 14 -17.20 -29.49 -36.79
CA GLN A 14 -16.18 -28.92 -35.91
C GLN A 14 -15.25 -28.02 -36.76
N PRO A 15 -15.26 -26.69 -36.55
CA PRO A 15 -14.29 -25.81 -37.18
C PRO A 15 -12.87 -26.07 -36.68
N ALA A 16 -11.93 -25.74 -37.55
CA ALA A 16 -10.50 -25.92 -37.44
C ALA A 16 -9.85 -25.35 -36.16
N VAL A 17 -8.76 -26.01 -35.77
CA VAL A 17 -7.71 -25.53 -34.86
C VAL A 17 -7.43 -24.04 -35.03
N THR A 18 -7.73 -23.27 -33.99
CA THR A 18 -7.26 -21.88 -33.86
C THR A 18 -5.84 -21.91 -33.30
N PRO A 19 -4.85 -21.22 -33.90
CA PRO A 19 -3.52 -21.11 -33.32
C PRO A 19 -3.58 -20.37 -31.97
N SER A 20 -2.75 -20.82 -31.03
CA SER A 20 -2.58 -20.29 -29.68
C SER A 20 -2.50 -18.76 -29.67
N GLN A 21 -3.48 -18.12 -29.03
CA GLN A 21 -3.37 -16.71 -28.64
C GLN A 21 -2.36 -16.62 -27.49
N PRO A 22 -1.37 -15.70 -27.53
CA PRO A 22 -0.56 -15.41 -26.36
C PRO A 22 -1.46 -14.98 -25.20
N ALA A 23 -1.13 -15.42 -23.98
CA ALA A 23 -1.74 -14.84 -22.79
C ALA A 23 -1.51 -13.32 -22.80
N PRO A 24 -2.46 -12.48 -22.35
CA PRO A 24 -2.17 -11.08 -22.13
C PRO A 24 -1.03 -10.98 -21.11
N ASP A 25 0.00 -10.21 -21.43
CA ASP A 25 1.03 -9.84 -20.47
C ASP A 25 0.37 -9.28 -19.20
N PRO A 26 0.90 -9.58 -17.99
CA PRO A 26 0.50 -8.83 -16.81
C PRO A 26 0.71 -7.34 -17.09
N PRO A 27 -0.20 -6.44 -16.67
CA PRO A 27 0.04 -5.02 -16.85
C PRO A 27 1.37 -4.67 -16.17
N THR A 28 2.30 -4.16 -16.96
CA THR A 28 3.53 -3.55 -16.46
C THR A 28 3.10 -2.52 -15.41
N PRO A 29 3.53 -2.62 -14.13
CA PRO A 29 3.30 -1.54 -13.19
C PRO A 29 3.89 -0.27 -13.81
N PRO A 30 3.19 0.88 -13.78
CA PRO A 30 3.76 2.11 -14.28
C PRO A 30 5.10 2.32 -13.56
N ALA A 31 6.15 2.56 -14.36
CA ALA A 31 7.44 2.94 -13.84
C ALA A 31 7.24 4.07 -12.85
N ALA A 32 7.82 3.93 -11.64
CA ALA A 32 7.84 4.98 -10.64
C ALA A 32 8.25 6.28 -11.34
N GLU A 33 7.31 7.22 -11.43
CA GLU A 33 7.63 8.53 -11.97
C GLU A 33 8.74 9.13 -11.11
N PRO A 34 9.77 9.75 -11.70
CA PRO A 34 10.77 10.44 -10.92
C PRO A 34 10.06 11.51 -10.08
N TYR A 35 10.13 11.35 -8.77
CA TYR A 35 9.69 12.34 -7.79
C TYR A 35 10.27 13.71 -8.18
N ASP A 36 9.38 14.63 -8.58
CA ASP A 36 9.72 16.03 -8.82
C ASP A 36 9.84 16.72 -7.45
N PRO A 37 11.03 17.20 -7.04
CA PRO A 37 11.20 17.89 -5.75
C PRO A 37 10.60 19.32 -5.75
N GLY A 38 9.70 19.66 -6.68
CA GLY A 38 9.07 20.96 -6.83
C GLY A 38 7.95 21.30 -5.84
N ILE A 39 7.98 20.80 -4.60
CA ILE A 39 7.11 21.29 -3.51
C ILE A 39 7.93 22.14 -2.56
N SER A 40 8.35 23.31 -3.03
CA SER A 40 8.67 24.44 -2.17
C SER A 40 7.38 25.22 -1.87
N ASP A 41 6.41 24.56 -1.23
CA ASP A 41 5.25 25.18 -0.60
C ASP A 41 5.03 24.46 0.74
N THR A 42 5.16 25.21 1.83
CA THR A 42 5.02 24.72 3.21
C THR A 42 3.82 23.81 3.36
N PHE A 43 3.98 22.63 3.99
CA PHE A 43 2.84 21.77 4.32
C PHE A 43 1.78 22.56 5.09
N ILE A 44 0.49 22.18 4.96
CA ILE A 44 -0.55 22.82 5.77
C ILE A 44 -0.17 22.76 7.27
N PRO A 45 -0.51 23.77 8.08
CA PRO A 45 -0.07 23.83 9.49
C PRO A 45 -0.36 22.56 10.29
N ASN A 46 -1.45 21.86 9.97
CA ASN A 46 -1.83 20.64 10.65
C ASN A 46 -0.96 19.41 10.32
N VAL A 47 -0.24 19.44 9.19
CA VAL A 47 0.79 18.43 8.85
C VAL A 47 2.15 18.89 9.37
N GLU A 48 2.50 20.16 9.13
CA GLU A 48 3.81 20.71 9.48
C GLU A 48 4.12 20.63 10.98
N ARG A 49 3.10 20.74 11.85
CA ARG A 49 3.24 20.54 13.30
C ARG A 49 3.87 19.20 13.72
N TRP A 50 3.88 18.20 12.84
CA TRP A 50 4.42 16.86 13.11
C TRP A 50 5.84 16.68 12.59
N ARG A 51 6.44 17.70 11.94
CA ARG A 51 7.77 17.57 11.32
C ARG A 51 8.82 17.09 12.31
N ASP A 52 8.88 17.68 13.50
CA ASP A 52 9.91 17.33 14.48
C ASP A 52 9.74 15.88 14.99
N ASP A 53 8.51 15.43 15.19
CA ASP A 53 8.20 14.04 15.56
C ASP A 53 8.58 13.06 14.44
N VAL A 54 8.32 13.43 13.18
CA VAL A 54 8.69 12.65 12.00
C VAL A 54 10.21 12.58 11.85
N VAL A 55 10.93 13.69 12.01
CA VAL A 55 12.39 13.74 12.01
C VAL A 55 12.95 12.81 13.09
N ALA A 56 12.42 12.90 14.32
CA ALA A 56 12.86 12.07 15.43
C ALA A 56 12.60 10.58 15.16
N ALA A 57 11.42 10.21 14.64
CA ALA A 57 11.08 8.82 14.35
C ALA A 57 11.92 8.25 13.20
N ILE A 58 12.06 8.97 12.09
CA ILE A 58 12.91 8.52 10.96
C ILE A 58 14.33 8.25 11.46
N ALA A 59 14.91 9.17 12.24
CA ALA A 59 16.24 8.99 12.82
C ALA A 59 16.31 7.79 13.79
N ALA A 60 15.30 7.62 14.66
CA ALA A 60 15.25 6.53 15.63
C ALA A 60 15.21 5.14 14.98
N TYR A 61 14.57 5.02 13.81
CA TYR A 61 14.45 3.76 13.07
C TYR A 61 15.50 3.58 11.97
N GLY A 62 16.44 4.53 11.82
CA GLY A 62 17.58 4.43 10.92
C GLY A 62 17.31 4.88 9.48
N GLY A 63 16.22 5.61 9.25
CA GLY A 63 15.92 6.23 7.96
C GLY A 63 16.74 7.50 7.71
N PRO A 64 16.89 7.92 6.44
CA PRO A 64 17.60 9.14 6.09
C PRO A 64 16.74 10.39 6.29
N ALA A 65 17.34 11.50 6.71
CA ALA A 65 16.63 12.78 6.89
C ALA A 65 15.95 13.30 5.60
N SER A 66 16.40 12.86 4.42
CA SER A 66 15.77 13.17 3.13
C SER A 66 14.33 12.66 3.00
N ASP A 67 13.94 11.68 3.81
CA ASP A 67 12.63 11.04 3.74
C ASP A 67 11.54 11.82 4.50
N VAL A 68 11.90 12.85 5.27
CA VAL A 68 10.96 13.63 6.09
C VAL A 68 9.83 14.22 5.25
N ASP A 69 10.16 14.85 4.11
CA ASP A 69 9.15 15.49 3.26
C ASP A 69 8.26 14.47 2.55
N LEU A 70 8.80 13.29 2.19
CA LEU A 70 7.98 12.20 1.65
C LEU A 70 7.00 11.67 2.72
N PHE A 71 7.47 11.47 3.94
CA PHE A 71 6.63 11.06 5.06
C PHE A 71 5.50 12.07 5.31
N LEU A 72 5.82 13.37 5.35
CA LEU A 72 4.82 14.44 5.53
C LEU A 72 3.85 14.54 4.33
N THR A 73 4.33 14.26 3.11
CA THR A 73 3.47 14.18 1.92
C THR A 73 2.45 13.06 2.05
N ILE A 74 2.88 11.87 2.50
CA ILE A 74 1.98 10.75 2.75
C ILE A 74 1.00 11.11 3.87
N MET A 75 1.47 11.62 5.01
CA MET A 75 0.60 12.08 6.10
C MET A 75 -0.45 13.10 5.62
N HIS A 76 -0.05 14.03 4.75
CA HIS A 76 -0.97 14.99 4.15
C HIS A 76 -2.05 14.28 3.33
N ARG A 77 -1.67 13.34 2.47
CA ARG A 77 -2.61 12.59 1.63
C ARG A 77 -3.55 11.72 2.45
N GLU A 78 -3.00 11.01 3.43
CA GLU A 78 -3.68 10.02 4.27
C GLU A 78 -4.68 10.66 5.23
N SER A 79 -4.29 11.71 5.96
CA SER A 79 -5.09 12.24 7.09
C SER A 79 -5.19 13.76 7.13
N ARG A 80 -4.47 14.48 6.25
CA ARG A 80 -4.27 15.94 6.38
C ARG A 80 -3.66 16.33 7.73
N GLY A 81 -2.90 15.42 8.36
CA GLY A 81 -2.28 15.59 9.68
C GLY A 81 -3.27 15.46 10.86
N GLN A 82 -4.45 14.86 10.64
CA GLN A 82 -5.46 14.66 11.68
C GLN A 82 -5.25 13.29 12.37
N PRO A 83 -4.91 13.25 13.67
CA PRO A 83 -4.62 11.99 14.35
C PRO A 83 -5.87 11.12 14.57
N GLU A 84 -7.06 11.71 14.57
CA GLU A 84 -8.34 11.01 14.72
C GLU A 84 -8.96 10.60 13.37
N ALA A 85 -8.23 10.75 12.26
CA ALA A 85 -8.74 10.41 10.94
C ALA A 85 -9.08 8.92 10.85
N THR A 86 -10.26 8.62 10.30
CA THR A 86 -10.72 7.26 10.02
C THR A 86 -11.30 7.21 8.62
N ASN A 87 -10.84 6.27 7.80
CA ASN A 87 -11.44 6.00 6.51
C ASN A 87 -12.73 5.21 6.70
N PRO A 88 -13.90 5.71 6.23
CA PRO A 88 -15.19 5.07 6.49
C PRO A 88 -15.39 3.74 5.73
N THR A 89 -14.63 3.49 4.67
CA THR A 89 -14.74 2.29 3.85
C THR A 89 -13.79 1.19 4.32
N SER A 90 -12.52 1.53 4.56
CA SER A 90 -11.50 0.55 4.95
C SER A 90 -11.26 0.45 6.46
N GLY A 91 -11.72 1.42 7.24
CA GLY A 91 -11.41 1.54 8.67
C GLY A 91 -9.96 1.96 8.96
N ALA A 92 -9.15 2.26 7.94
CA ALA A 92 -7.80 2.76 8.12
C ALA A 92 -7.79 3.99 9.05
N ALA A 93 -6.82 4.05 9.97
CA ALA A 93 -6.87 4.95 11.11
C ALA A 93 -5.56 5.73 11.36
N GLY A 94 -5.72 6.96 11.83
CA GLY A 94 -4.64 7.82 12.29
C GLY A 94 -3.85 8.52 11.19
N LEU A 95 -2.75 9.15 11.59
CA LEU A 95 -1.96 10.05 10.75
C LEU A 95 -1.51 9.42 9.42
N MET A 96 -1.10 8.15 9.48
CA MET A 96 -0.60 7.37 8.35
C MET A 96 -1.58 6.26 7.93
N GLN A 97 -2.86 6.37 8.35
CA GLN A 97 -3.96 5.52 7.88
C GLN A 97 -3.65 4.01 7.95
N HIS A 98 -3.23 3.53 9.12
CA HIS A 98 -2.96 2.11 9.33
C HIS A 98 -4.25 1.29 9.30
N MET A 99 -4.25 0.17 8.57
CA MET A 99 -5.36 -0.79 8.56
C MET A 99 -5.50 -1.45 9.95
N PRO A 100 -6.71 -1.48 10.55
CA PRO A 100 -6.93 -2.01 11.90
C PRO A 100 -6.44 -3.45 12.09
N GLN A 101 -6.67 -4.30 11.09
CA GLN A 101 -6.31 -5.72 11.14
C GLN A 101 -4.80 -6.00 11.25
N TYR A 102 -3.95 -5.01 11.00
CA TYR A 102 -2.49 -5.14 11.13
C TYR A 102 -1.91 -4.28 12.27
N TRP A 103 -2.71 -3.39 12.85
CA TRP A 103 -2.21 -2.39 13.78
C TRP A 103 -1.57 -3.02 15.01
N ASP A 104 -2.28 -3.88 15.72
CA ASP A 104 -1.81 -4.44 16.99
C ASP A 104 -0.45 -5.12 16.84
N GLN A 105 -0.29 -5.95 15.80
CA GLN A 105 0.97 -6.65 15.55
C GLN A 105 2.11 -5.69 15.18
N ARG A 106 1.83 -4.66 14.37
CA ARG A 106 2.83 -3.63 14.01
C ARG A 106 3.24 -2.81 15.23
N ALA A 107 2.27 -2.40 16.04
CA ALA A 107 2.48 -1.64 17.26
C ALA A 107 3.33 -2.43 18.27
N ILE A 108 2.99 -3.70 18.51
CA ILE A 108 3.81 -4.60 19.35
C ILE A 108 5.24 -4.69 18.83
N SER A 109 5.41 -4.92 17.52
CA SER A 109 6.74 -5.10 16.92
C SER A 109 7.60 -3.84 16.96
N ALA A 110 6.97 -2.66 16.94
CA ALA A 110 7.64 -1.37 17.05
C ALA A 110 7.87 -0.91 18.51
N GLY A 111 7.37 -1.63 19.52
CA GLY A 111 7.49 -1.29 20.93
C GLY A 111 6.34 -0.46 21.52
N TYR A 112 5.23 -0.31 20.80
CA TYR A 112 4.04 0.46 21.16
C TYR A 112 2.83 -0.44 21.49
N ALA A 113 3.06 -1.58 22.14
CA ALA A 113 2.01 -2.53 22.46
C ALA A 113 0.84 -1.87 23.23
N GLY A 114 -0.38 -2.06 22.73
CA GLY A 114 -1.61 -1.49 23.32
C GLY A 114 -1.86 -0.01 22.99
N ALA A 115 -0.99 0.65 22.22
CA ALA A 115 -1.24 2.01 21.74
C ALA A 115 -2.41 2.03 20.75
N SER A 116 -3.18 3.12 20.77
CA SER A 116 -4.23 3.38 19.78
C SER A 116 -3.60 3.75 18.43
N PRO A 117 -4.17 3.35 17.28
CA PRO A 117 -3.75 3.90 15.98
C PRO A 117 -3.99 5.41 15.87
N TYR A 118 -4.83 5.98 16.73
CA TYR A 118 -5.06 7.43 16.83
C TYR A 118 -4.08 8.14 17.76
N ASP A 119 -3.22 7.42 18.49
CA ASP A 119 -2.09 8.03 19.19
C ASP A 119 -1.09 8.53 18.14
N PRO A 120 -0.88 9.85 17.99
CA PRO A 120 -0.08 10.39 16.91
C PRO A 120 1.38 9.94 16.98
N ILE A 121 1.95 9.85 18.18
CA ILE A 121 3.35 9.49 18.37
C ILE A 121 3.55 8.02 18.05
N ALA A 122 2.65 7.15 18.53
CA ALA A 122 2.69 5.74 18.18
C ALA A 122 2.50 5.55 16.67
N ASN A 123 1.53 6.23 16.04
CA ASN A 123 1.28 6.12 14.60
C ASN A 123 2.51 6.50 13.76
N ILE A 124 3.17 7.61 14.09
CA ILE A 124 4.41 8.05 13.43
C ILE A 124 5.53 7.02 13.62
N ASN A 125 5.77 6.58 14.86
CA ASN A 125 6.88 5.66 15.15
C ASN A 125 6.66 4.25 14.58
N VAL A 126 5.43 3.72 14.64
CA VAL A 126 5.07 2.44 14.01
C VAL A 126 5.21 2.52 12.49
N SER A 127 4.91 3.67 11.88
CA SER A 127 5.14 3.90 10.45
C SER A 127 6.63 3.91 10.12
N ALA A 128 7.44 4.65 10.87
CA ALA A 128 8.89 4.67 10.67
C ALA A 128 9.53 3.28 10.87
N TRP A 129 9.11 2.54 11.91
CA TRP A 129 9.50 1.15 12.08
C TRP A 129 9.14 0.29 10.85
N LEU A 130 7.91 0.43 10.35
CA LEU A 130 7.44 -0.33 9.18
C LEU A 130 8.22 0.03 7.92
N LEU A 131 8.72 1.26 7.80
CA LEU A 131 9.53 1.69 6.67
C LEU A 131 10.95 1.10 6.71
N TYR A 132 11.60 1.13 7.87
CA TYR A 132 13.06 0.96 7.95
C TYR A 132 13.54 -0.32 8.66
N GLN A 133 12.72 -0.95 9.50
CA GLN A 133 13.13 -2.12 10.30
C GLN A 133 12.28 -3.36 10.06
N ALA A 134 11.02 -3.21 9.68
CA ALA A 134 10.15 -4.36 9.41
C ALA A 134 10.66 -5.18 8.22
N THR A 135 10.66 -6.51 8.36
CA THR A 135 10.91 -7.39 7.22
C THR A 135 9.77 -7.26 6.21
N GLY A 136 10.08 -6.94 4.95
CA GLY A 136 9.07 -6.58 3.94
C GLY A 136 8.44 -5.20 4.16
N GLY A 137 9.11 -4.36 4.95
CA GLY A 137 8.80 -2.95 5.12
C GLY A 137 9.13 -2.08 3.89
N GLY A 138 8.91 -0.78 4.05
CA GLY A 138 9.23 0.23 3.04
C GLY A 138 8.02 0.96 2.48
N TRP A 139 8.26 1.90 1.57
CA TRP A 139 7.24 2.83 1.08
C TRP A 139 6.07 2.17 0.34
N GLY A 140 6.24 0.93 -0.15
CA GLY A 140 5.19 0.16 -0.82
C GLY A 140 3.89 -0.03 -0.03
N HIS A 141 3.91 0.17 1.29
CA HIS A 141 2.70 0.18 2.13
C HIS A 141 1.81 1.42 1.92
N TRP A 142 2.34 2.49 1.32
CA TRP A 142 1.66 3.76 1.00
C TRP A 142 1.83 4.20 -0.47
N SER A 143 2.64 3.48 -1.25
CA SER A 143 2.82 3.74 -2.67
C SER A 143 1.61 3.25 -3.47
N THR A 144 0.62 4.13 -3.59
CA THR A 144 -0.45 4.07 -4.58
C THR A 144 -0.55 5.34 -5.44
N TYR A 145 0.45 6.21 -5.37
CA TYR A 145 0.45 7.51 -6.05
C TYR A 145 1.83 7.86 -6.57
#